data_AF-A0A524E8E3-F1
#
_entry.id   AF-A0A524E8E3-F1
#
_cell.length_a   1.000
_cell.length_b   1.000
_cell.length_c   1.000
_cell.angle_alpha   90.00
_cell.angle_beta   90.00
_cell.angle_gamma   90.00
#
_symmetry.space_group_name_H-M   'P 1'
#
loop_
_entity.id
_entity.type
_entity.pdbx_description
1 polymer ?
#
loop_
_entity_poly.entity_id
_entity_poly.type
_entity_poly.pdbx_seq_one_letter_code
_entity_poly.pdbx_strand_id
1 'polypeptide(L)'
;MTELELSENAKTVLEKRYLQKDENNKPIETIDEMFWRVANFIGNNEEEKNQFHELMTSLRLLPNSPTLMNSGTTLGQLSACFVLPIEDDMTSIFDAVKNAALIHQSGGGSGFSFTNLRP
;
A
#
# COMPACT_ATOMS: atom_id res chain seq x y z
N MET A 1 -8.13 10.38 -24.31
CA MET A 1 -7.52 9.39 -23.39
C MET A 1 -6.09 9.23 -23.84
N THR A 2 -5.14 9.61 -22.98
CA THR A 2 -3.72 9.34 -23.21
C THR A 2 -3.52 7.83 -23.13
N GLU A 3 -2.90 7.24 -24.14
CA GLU A 3 -2.63 5.80 -24.15
C GLU A 3 -1.65 5.47 -23.00
N LEU A 4 -1.98 4.46 -22.20
CA LEU A 4 -1.16 4.07 -21.05
C LEU A 4 0.11 3.37 -21.54
N GLU A 5 1.16 4.15 -21.79
CA GLU A 5 2.45 3.63 -22.24
C GLU A 5 3.28 3.08 -21.07
N LEU A 6 3.19 1.76 -20.85
CA LEU A 6 3.99 1.05 -19.86
C LEU A 6 5.05 0.16 -20.53
N SER A 7 6.25 0.15 -19.96
CA SER A 7 7.27 -0.85 -20.33
C SER A 7 6.80 -2.27 -20.01
N GLU A 8 7.31 -3.26 -20.75
CA GLU A 8 6.99 -4.67 -20.52
C GLU A 8 7.33 -5.13 -19.09
N ASN A 9 8.41 -4.61 -18.51
CA ASN A 9 8.76 -4.89 -17.12
C ASN A 9 7.73 -4.29 -16.14
N ALA A 10 7.28 -3.06 -16.38
CA ALA A 10 6.25 -2.43 -15.55
C ALA A 10 4.93 -3.22 -15.60
N LYS A 11 4.49 -3.63 -16.80
CA LYS A 11 3.32 -4.50 -16.96
C LYS A 11 3.47 -5.80 -16.17
N THR A 12 4.61 -6.48 -16.33
CA THR A 12 4.92 -7.73 -15.62
C THR A 12 4.87 -7.56 -14.10
N VAL A 13 5.43 -6.46 -13.58
CA VAL A 13 5.44 -6.17 -12.15
C VAL A 13 4.03 -5.89 -11.63
N LEU A 14 3.26 -5.06 -12.34
CA LEU A 14 1.87 -4.71 -12.00
C LEU A 14 0.98 -5.96 -11.97
N GLU A 15 1.01 -6.77 -13.03
CA GLU A 15 0.25 -8.01 -13.14
C GLU A 15 0.60 -9.03 -12.04
N LYS A 16 1.89 -9.18 -11.73
CA LYS A 16 2.31 -10.19 -10.76
C LYS A 16 2.07 -9.77 -9.32
N ARG A 17 2.18 -8.48 -9.00
CA ARG A 17 2.23 -8.01 -7.61
C ARG A 17 1.05 -7.15 -7.15
N TYR A 18 0.36 -6.47 -8.07
CA TYR A 18 -0.57 -5.41 -7.70
C TYR A 18 -2.00 -5.62 -8.16
N LEU A 19 -2.21 -6.26 -9.32
CA LEU A 19 -3.57 -6.60 -9.74
C LEU A 19 -4.22 -7.55 -8.74
N GLN A 20 -5.48 -7.28 -8.42
CA GLN A 20 -6.31 -8.22 -7.66
C GLN A 20 -6.44 -9.54 -8.42
N LYS A 21 -6.46 -10.63 -7.66
CA LYS A 21 -6.52 -11.99 -8.20
C LYS A 21 -7.64 -12.77 -7.54
N ASP A 22 -8.18 -13.71 -8.30
CA ASP A 22 -9.13 -14.69 -7.79
C ASP A 22 -8.43 -15.78 -6.96
N GLU A 23 -9.24 -16.74 -6.50
CA GLU A 23 -8.81 -17.92 -5.73
C GLU A 23 -7.80 -18.80 -6.49
N ASN A 24 -7.77 -18.71 -7.83
CA ASN A 24 -6.87 -19.45 -8.71
C ASN A 24 -5.62 -18.64 -9.08
N ASN A 25 -5.35 -17.51 -8.41
CA ASN A 25 -4.26 -16.58 -8.70
C ASN A 25 -4.32 -15.94 -10.11
N LYS A 26 -5.50 -15.88 -10.73
CA LYS A 26 -5.69 -15.19 -12.01
C LYS A 26 -6.09 -13.74 -11.78
N PRO A 27 -5.48 -12.76 -12.49
CA PRO A 27 -5.90 -11.36 -12.41
C PRO A 27 -7.39 -11.19 -12.75
N ILE A 28 -8.11 -10.42 -11.93
CA ILE A 28 -9.54 -10.10 -12.12
C ILE A 28 -9.78 -8.64 -12.54
N GLU A 29 -8.72 -7.85 -12.62
CA GLU A 29 -8.74 -6.46 -13.08
C GLU A 29 -7.56 -6.23 -14.03
N THR A 30 -7.67 -5.23 -14.89
CA THR A 30 -6.61 -4.68 -15.74
C THR A 30 -5.82 -3.60 -14.99
N ILE A 31 -4.69 -3.16 -15.56
CA ILE A 31 -3.89 -2.09 -14.96
C ILE A 31 -4.66 -0.76 -14.88
N ASP A 32 -5.47 -0.44 -15.89
CA ASP A 32 -6.31 0.76 -15.87
C ASP A 32 -7.41 0.67 -14.81
N GLU A 33 -8.08 -0.49 -14.70
CA GLU A 33 -9.07 -0.76 -13.66
C GLU A 33 -8.45 -0.69 -12.25
N MET A 34 -7.22 -1.18 -12.07
CA MET A 34 -6.47 -1.04 -10.82
C MET A 34 -6.24 0.44 -10.46
N PHE A 35 -5.85 1.28 -11.42
CA PHE A 35 -5.72 2.73 -11.18
C PHE A 35 -7.06 3.38 -10.86
N TRP A 36 -8.13 3.00 -11.54
CA TRP A 36 -9.48 3.46 -11.20
C TRP A 36 -9.91 3.04 -9.80
N ARG A 37 -9.67 1.79 -9.40
CA ARG A 37 -9.93 1.30 -8.05
C ARG A 37 -9.23 2.15 -6.99
N VAL A 38 -7.94 2.44 -7.22
CA VAL A 38 -7.15 3.29 -6.31
C VAL A 38 -7.71 4.72 -6.27
N ALA A 39 -7.93 5.33 -7.44
CA ALA A 39 -8.47 6.69 -7.55
C ALA A 39 -9.85 6.84 -6.88
N ASN A 40 -10.75 5.88 -7.11
CA ASN A 40 -12.08 5.83 -6.51
C ASN A 40 -12.04 5.69 -4.99
N PHE A 41 -11.02 5.02 -4.46
CA PHE A 41 -10.87 4.81 -3.04
C PHE A 41 -10.30 6.03 -2.31
N ILE A 42 -9.36 6.76 -2.93
CA ILE A 42 -8.66 7.89 -2.30
C ILE A 42 -9.29 9.25 -2.60
N GLY A 43 -10.02 9.38 -3.71
CA GLY A 43 -10.66 10.64 -4.12
C GLY A 43 -12.02 10.85 -3.47
N ASN A 44 -12.28 12.08 -3.00
CA ASN A 44 -13.51 12.40 -2.27
C ASN A 44 -14.70 12.72 -3.18
N ASN A 45 -14.43 13.10 -4.42
CA ASN A 45 -15.44 13.49 -5.42
C ASN A 45 -14.96 13.09 -6.83
N GLU A 46 -15.83 13.23 -7.83
CA GLU A 46 -15.52 12.82 -9.21
C GLU A 46 -14.35 13.60 -9.83
N GLU A 47 -14.17 14.88 -9.50
CA GLU A 47 -13.05 15.68 -10.00
C GLU A 47 -11.71 15.14 -9.49
N GLU A 48 -11.60 14.90 -8.17
CA GLU A 48 -10.40 14.32 -7.57
C GLU A 48 -10.11 12.91 -8.10
N LYS A 49 -11.12 12.07 -8.28
CA LYS A 49 -10.96 10.70 -8.83
C LYS A 49 -10.38 10.74 -10.24
N ASN A 50 -10.94 11.58 -11.12
CA ASN A 50 -10.42 11.78 -12.46
C ASN A 50 -8.96 12.29 -12.42
N GLN A 51 -8.67 13.26 -11.54
CA GLN A 51 -7.32 13.80 -11.40
C GLN A 51 -6.31 12.74 -10.94
N PHE A 52 -6.65 11.91 -9.95
CA PHE A 52 -5.77 10.84 -9.48
C PHE A 52 -5.53 9.78 -10.56
N HIS A 53 -6.58 9.39 -11.29
CA HIS A 53 -6.46 8.46 -12.41
C HIS A 53 -5.54 9.03 -13.50
N GLU A 54 -5.70 10.29 -13.88
CA GLU A 54 -4.83 10.95 -14.86
C GLU A 54 -3.37 11.02 -14.37
N LEU A 55 -3.16 11.35 -13.09
CA LEU A 55 -1.82 11.41 -12.50
C LEU A 55 -1.10 10.05 -12.51
N MET A 56 -1.84 8.96 -12.24
CA MET A 56 -1.30 7.59 -12.28
C MET A 56 -1.06 7.11 -13.71
N THR A 57 -1.99 7.34 -14.63
CA THR A 57 -1.84 6.91 -16.03
C THR A 57 -0.77 7.70 -16.77
N SER A 58 -0.55 8.97 -16.40
CA SER A 58 0.59 9.78 -16.89
C SER A 58 1.91 9.52 -16.16
N LEU A 59 1.93 8.61 -15.18
CA LEU A 59 3.09 8.28 -14.34
C LEU A 59 3.70 9.47 -13.60
N ARG A 60 2.97 10.59 -13.47
CA ARG A 60 3.39 11.77 -12.70
C ARG A 60 3.31 11.51 -11.19
N LEU A 61 2.45 10.58 -10.78
CA LEU A 61 2.33 10.14 -9.40
C LEU A 61 1.99 8.65 -9.38
N LEU A 62 2.77 7.88 -8.62
CA LEU A 62 2.41 6.52 -8.25
C LEU A 62 2.38 6.44 -6.72
N PRO A 63 1.27 5.96 -6.12
CA PRO A 63 1.23 5.75 -4.70
C PRO A 63 2.12 4.55 -4.31
N ASN A 64 2.37 4.40 -3.01
CA ASN A 64 3.20 3.32 -2.51
C ASN A 64 2.58 1.92 -2.80
N SER A 65 3.35 0.87 -2.53
CA SER A 65 2.90 -0.50 -2.82
C SER A 65 1.61 -0.91 -2.07
N PRO A 66 1.46 -0.67 -0.75
CA PRO A 66 0.23 -1.03 -0.06
C PRO A 66 -1.00 -0.28 -0.58
N THR A 67 -0.87 0.97 -1.01
CA THR A 67 -2.01 1.70 -1.58
C THR A 67 -2.46 1.04 -2.89
N LEU A 68 -1.54 0.72 -3.80
CA LEU A 68 -1.89 0.01 -5.05
C LEU A 68 -2.55 -1.35 -4.77
N MET A 69 -2.01 -2.12 -3.82
CA MET A 69 -2.50 -3.46 -3.51
C MET A 69 -3.83 -3.45 -2.73
N ASN A 70 -3.98 -2.56 -1.74
CA ASN A 70 -5.00 -2.69 -0.70
C ASN A 70 -6.15 -1.68 -0.81
N SER A 71 -6.07 -0.65 -1.66
CA SER A 71 -7.20 0.28 -1.89
C SER A 71 -8.45 -0.49 -2.31
N GLY A 72 -9.54 -0.29 -1.57
CA GLY A 72 -10.82 -0.96 -1.83
C GLY A 72 -10.88 -2.44 -1.42
N THR A 73 -9.86 -2.97 -0.75
CA THR A 73 -9.85 -4.34 -0.20
C THR A 73 -10.30 -4.37 1.26
N THR A 74 -10.66 -5.56 1.77
CA THR A 74 -11.00 -5.77 3.19
C THR A 74 -9.83 -5.48 4.14
N LEU A 75 -8.58 -5.69 3.71
CA LEU A 75 -7.40 -5.42 4.55
C LEU A 75 -7.21 -3.91 4.78
N GLY A 76 -7.42 -3.09 3.75
CA GLY A 76 -7.47 -1.63 3.85
C GLY A 76 -6.19 -0.91 4.31
N GLN A 77 -5.08 -1.63 4.53
CA GLN A 77 -3.80 -1.08 4.98
C GLN A 77 -3.09 -0.35 3.83
N LEU A 78 -3.16 0.99 3.80
CA LEU A 78 -2.50 1.81 2.76
C LEU A 78 -1.05 2.20 3.12
N SER A 79 -0.67 2.04 4.38
CA SER A 79 0.66 2.40 4.89
C SER A 79 1.52 1.17 5.10
N ALA A 80 2.79 1.24 4.68
CA ALA A 80 3.77 0.18 4.90
C ALA A 80 4.65 0.45 6.11
N CYS A 81 4.99 1.69 6.41
CA CYS A 81 6.09 2.02 7.32
C CYS A 81 5.54 2.60 8.62
N PHE A 82 5.86 1.96 9.74
CA PHE A 82 5.42 2.37 11.08
C PHE A 82 6.64 2.58 11.97
N VAL A 83 6.55 3.57 12.87
CA VAL A 83 7.58 3.81 13.89
C VAL A 83 6.98 3.52 15.26
N LEU A 84 7.59 2.59 15.99
CA LEU A 84 7.14 2.18 17.31
C LEU A 84 8.11 2.74 18.38
N PRO A 85 7.63 3.57 19.32
CA PRO A 85 8.43 3.99 20.47
C PRO A 85 8.61 2.82 21.45
N ILE A 86 9.74 2.82 22.15
CA ILE A 86 10.03 1.86 23.21
C ILE A 86 10.50 2.66 24.42
N GLU A 87 9.76 2.56 25.53
CA GLU A 87 10.13 3.16 26.80
C GLU A 87 10.92 2.16 27.67
N ASP A 88 11.64 2.68 28.66
CA ASP A 88 12.50 1.89 29.56
C ASP A 88 11.72 1.15 30.66
N ASP A 89 10.73 0.38 30.24
CA ASP A 89 9.95 -0.50 31.10
C ASP A 89 9.46 -1.75 30.34
N MET A 90 9.27 -2.84 31.07
CA MET A 90 8.90 -4.14 30.47
C MET A 90 7.55 -4.11 29.76
N THR A 91 6.59 -3.31 30.22
CA THR A 91 5.27 -3.22 29.59
C THR A 91 5.41 -2.61 28.20
N SER A 92 6.09 -1.46 28.10
CA SER A 92 6.34 -0.78 26.82
C SER A 92 7.12 -1.65 25.84
N ILE A 93 8.15 -2.36 26.31
CA ILE A 93 8.93 -3.30 25.48
C ILE A 93 8.03 -4.39 24.89
N PHE A 94 7.20 -5.04 25.70
CA PHE A 94 6.33 -6.12 25.20
C PHE A 94 5.17 -5.59 24.35
N ASP A 95 4.63 -4.41 24.63
CA ASP A 95 3.64 -3.75 23.78
C ASP A 95 4.22 -3.41 22.40
N ALA A 96 5.45 -2.92 22.33
CA ALA A 96 6.14 -2.67 21.06
C ALA A 96 6.33 -3.96 20.24
N VAL A 97 6.71 -5.07 20.89
CA VAL A 97 6.82 -6.38 20.24
C VAL A 97 5.46 -6.85 19.71
N LYS A 98 4.41 -6.74 20.52
CA LYS A 98 3.03 -7.09 20.12
C LYS A 98 2.58 -6.27 18.91
N ASN A 99 2.76 -4.95 18.96
CA ASN A 99 2.37 -4.06 17.87
C ASN A 99 3.16 -4.35 16.59
N ALA A 100 4.46 -4.61 16.70
CA ALA A 100 5.28 -5.03 15.56
C ALA A 100 4.76 -6.32 14.92
N ALA A 101 4.39 -7.32 15.73
CA ALA A 101 3.83 -8.57 15.22
C ALA A 101 2.53 -8.35 14.44
N LEU A 102 1.62 -7.51 14.95
CA LEU A 102 0.37 -7.16 14.26
C LEU A 102 0.63 -6.36 12.96
N ILE A 103 1.57 -5.42 12.99
CA ILE A 103 1.97 -4.66 11.80
C ILE A 103 2.54 -5.59 10.73
N HIS A 104 3.46 -6.48 11.10
CA HIS A 104 4.04 -7.46 10.17
C HIS A 104 3.00 -8.45 9.63
N GLN A 105 2.03 -8.88 10.44
CA GLN A 105 0.94 -9.75 9.99
C GLN A 105 0.14 -9.11 8.85
N SER A 106 -0.06 -7.79 8.88
CA SER A 106 -0.75 -7.04 7.83
C SER A 106 0.15 -6.63 6.65
N GLY A 107 1.42 -7.06 6.63
CA GLY A 107 2.40 -6.75 5.59
C GLY A 107 3.11 -5.40 5.74
N GLY A 108 2.95 -4.73 6.88
CA GLY A 108 3.72 -3.53 7.21
C GLY A 108 5.12 -3.86 7.74
N GLY A 109 5.99 -2.87 7.80
CA GLY A 109 7.30 -2.91 8.44
C GLY A 109 7.36 -1.94 9.63
N SER A 110 8.24 -2.24 10.58
CA SER A 110 8.41 -1.44 11.81
C SER A 110 9.84 -0.92 11.95
N GLY A 111 9.96 0.37 12.24
CA GLY A 111 11.16 1.00 12.76
C GLY A 111 11.03 1.22 14.27
N PHE A 112 12.13 1.10 15.00
CA PHE A 112 12.16 1.21 16.45
C PHE A 112 13.19 2.25 16.89
N SER A 113 12.86 3.00 17.94
CA SER A 113 13.83 3.84 18.64
C SER A 113 14.17 3.17 19.97
N PHE A 114 15.43 2.74 20.12
CA PHE A 114 15.93 2.13 21.36
C PHE A 114 16.63 3.13 22.29
N THR A 115 16.61 4.42 21.95
CA THR A 115 17.35 5.48 22.65
C THR A 115 17.01 5.59 24.13
N ASN A 116 15.77 5.27 24.52
CA ASN A 116 15.32 5.42 25.91
C ASN A 116 15.76 4.26 26.81
N LEU A 117 16.16 3.11 26.25
CA LEU A 117 16.54 1.95 27.04
C LEU A 117 17.85 2.20 27.78
N ARG A 118 17.90 1.78 29.04
CA ARG A 118 19.14 1.74 29.82
C ARG A 118 20.16 0.76 29.18
N PRO A 119 21.48 1.00 29.36
CA PRO A 119 22.53 0.07 28.91
C PRO A 119 22.41 -1.35 29.50
#